data_AF-A0A7J2S7Z1-F1
#
_entry.id   AF-A0A7J2S7Z1-F1
#
_cell.length_a   1.000
_cell.length_b   1.000
_cell.length_c   1.000
_cell.angle_alpha   90.00
_cell.angle_beta   90.00
_cell.angle_gamma   90.00
#
_symmetry.space_group_name_H-M   'P 1'
#
loop_
_entity.id
_entity.type
_entity.pdbx_description
1 polymer ?
#
loop_
_entity_poly.entity_id
_entity_poly.type
_entity_poly.pdbx_seq_one_letter_code
_entity_poly.pdbx_strand_id
1 'polypeptide(L)' 'MKCGYCGKDIEDEEIFKDGKYWHRECFRKWLREKGC' A
#
# COMPACT_ATOMS: atom_id res chain seq x y z
N MET A 1 -6.63 -5.11 -8.31
CA MET A 1 -5.58 -5.50 -7.32
C MET A 1 -5.82 -4.65 -6.09
N LYS A 2 -6.06 -5.23 -4.91
CA LYS A 2 -6.57 -4.45 -3.77
C LYS A 2 -5.46 -4.02 -2.82
N CYS A 3 -5.49 -2.74 -2.46
CA CYS A 3 -4.59 -2.18 -1.47
C CYS A 3 -4.85 -2.79 -0.09
N GLY A 4 -3.82 -3.39 0.50
CA GLY A 4 -3.87 -3.99 1.84
C GLY A 4 -4.09 -2.98 2.98
N TYR A 5 -3.96 -1.69 2.71
CA TYR A 5 -4.21 -0.62 3.68
C TYR A 5 -5.66 -0.10 3.64
N CYS A 6 -6.15 0.25 2.45
CA CYS A 6 -7.44 0.93 2.29
C CYS A 6 -8.53 0.05 1.65
N GLY A 7 -8.20 -1.15 1.18
CA GLY A 7 -9.13 -2.10 0.56
C GLY A 7 -9.64 -1.72 -0.82
N LYS A 8 -9.23 -0.56 -1.37
CA LYS A 8 -9.61 -0.10 -2.72
C LYS A 8 -8.79 -0.79 -3.79
N ASP A 9 -9.36 -0.90 -4.98
CA ASP A 9 -8.64 -1.35 -6.16
C ASP A 9 -7.60 -0.31 -6.58
N ILE A 10 -6.42 -0.82 -6.90
CA ILE A 10 -5.28 -0.09 -7.40
C ILE A 10 -5.39 -0.12 -8.91
N GLU A 11 -5.65 1.03 -9.51
CA GLU A 11 -5.80 1.20 -10.97
C GLU A 11 -4.49 1.71 -11.62
N ASP A 12 -3.54 2.16 -10.79
CA ASP A 12 -2.32 2.90 -11.16
C ASP A 12 -1.10 2.34 -10.39
N GLU A 13 -0.02 3.12 -10.20
CA GLU A 13 1.20 2.71 -9.51
C GLU A 13 0.96 2.01 -8.15
N GLU A 14 1.23 0.71 -8.15
CA GLU A 14 1.17 -0.17 -6.99
C GLU A 14 2.55 -0.44 -6.40
N ILE A 15 2.58 -0.73 -5.10
CA ILE A 15 3.75 -1.26 -4.40
C ILE A 15 3.42 -2.68 -3.95
N PHE A 16 4.22 -3.64 -4.37
CA PHE A 16 4.15 -5.01 -3.90
C PHE A 16 5.16 -5.23 -2.77
N LYS A 17 4.67 -5.52 -1.56
CA LYS A 17 5.49 -5.73 -0.36
C LYS A 17 4.80 -6.73 0.55
N ASP A 18 5.56 -7.69 1.08
CA ASP A 18 5.05 -8.70 2.03
C ASP A 18 3.88 -9.53 1.47
N GLY A 19 3.92 -9.84 0.16
CA GLY A 19 2.84 -10.57 -0.51
C GLY A 19 1.53 -9.77 -0.66
N LYS A 20 1.53 -8.48 -0.31
CA LYS A 20 0.38 -7.58 -0.42
C LYS A 20 0.65 -6.45 -1.39
N TYR A 21 -0.42 -5.99 -2.02
CA TYR A 21 -0.42 -4.83 -2.90
C TYR A 21 -0.82 -3.58 -2.11
N TRP A 22 -0.23 -2.45 -2.45
CA TRP A 22 -0.44 -1.19 -1.75
C TRP A 22 -0.47 -0.04 -2.75
N HIS A 23 -1.32 0.97 -2.53
CA HIS A 23 -1.13 2.24 -3.22
C HIS A 23 0.19 2.87 -2.79
N ARG A 24 0.85 3.58 -3.70
CA ARG A 24 2.07 4.35 -3.39
C ARG A 24 1.91 5.25 -2.16
N GLU A 25 0.79 5.97 -2.08
CA GLU A 25 0.47 6.81 -0.92
C GLU A 25 0.13 6.01 0.33
N CYS A 26 -0.67 4.94 0.21
CA CYS A 26 -1.05 4.11 1.34
C CYS A 26 0.17 3.42 1.96
N PHE A 27 1.08 2.94 1.12
CA PHE A 27 2.34 2.37 1.54
C PHE A 27 3.22 3.41 2.24
N ARG A 28 3.28 4.65 1.71
CA ARG A 28 4.03 5.75 2.34
C ARG A 28 3.44 6.15 3.69
N LYS A 29 2.11 6.14 3.85
CA LYS A 29 1.43 6.34 5.15
C LYS A 29 1.76 5.21 6.12
N TRP A 30 1.59 3.97 5.67
CA TRP A 30 1.92 2.78 6.45
C TRP A 30 3.39 2.80 6.92
N LEU A 31 4.34 3.17 6.05
CA LEU A 31 5.75 3.32 6.39
C LEU A 31 6.01 4.42 7.44
N ARG A 32 5.25 5.52 7.41
CA ARG A 32 5.37 6.56 8.45
C ARG A 32 4.88 6.07 9.81
N GLU A 33 3.79 5.32 9.84
CA GLU A 33 3.22 4.82 11.10
C GLU A 33 3.96 3.60 11.66
N LYS A 34 4.59 2.81 10.79
CA LYS A 34 5.52 1.72 11.14
C LYS A 34 6.97 2.19 11.26
N GLY A 35 7.20 3.50 11.31
CA GLY A 35 8.52 4.08 11.52
C GLY A 35 9.22 3.44 12.73
N CYS A 36 10.45 3.01 12.47
CA CYS A 36 11.43 2.42 13.39
C CYS A 36 11.44 3.02 14.80
#